data_AF-A0AAJ5NCE0-F1
#
_entry.id   AF-A0AAJ5NCE0-F1
#
_cell.length_a   1.000
_cell.length_b   1.000
_cell.length_c   1.000
_cell.angle_alpha   90.00
_cell.angle_beta   90.00
_cell.angle_gamma   90.00
#
_symmetry.space_group_name_H-M   'P 1'
#
loop_
_entity.id
_entity.type
_entity.pdbx_description
1 polymer ?
#
loop_
_entity_poly.entity_id
_entity_poly.type
_entity_poly.pdbx_seq_one_letter_code
_entity_poly.pdbx_strand_id
1 'polypeptide(L)'
;MSGIFRSPRHARAIRTAYAAALSHWPDGHRRVTVQTRHGATHVIVCGPEHAPPVVLIHGAQTTAASWQHYAVEWSKHFRLHAIDVIGEAGPSAPSRPPLAGDAHAQWLDDVLDGLQVPRAAFVGISLGARTALDFALRRPARVARLALLCPSGIGRQKPFLWWALPLLLLGDVGRACVRRRVLGRLPPAQTPAERDAIALMRAVDRGFRPRIETIPVFADDALRTLSAPVLAIVGGRDVMLDSCDTRDRLTRLVPHAHVRFLPDQRHFIRGQRDSVLAFLMSTESTRMHHRIVQAAGSRVLVLDPSAGLVQRESDALDLVALAREHEADWVAVPADALHDDFYRLDSGLAGAVLQKLVNYGVRLGVVGDIDHWLTRSEALRALVRESNRGTSVWFVASEDDLLRRLGA
;
A
#
# COMPACT_ATOMS: atom_id res chain seq x y z
N MET A 1 -8.01 32.68 14.89
CA MET A 1 -8.74 31.72 14.04
C MET A 1 -7.86 31.32 12.86
N SER A 2 -7.12 30.20 12.92
CA SER A 2 -6.47 29.66 11.71
C SER A 2 -7.55 29.03 10.83
N GLY A 3 -8.22 29.85 10.02
CA GLY A 3 -9.27 29.40 9.13
C GLY A 3 -8.71 28.52 8.03
N ILE A 4 -8.68 27.20 8.24
CA ILE A 4 -8.30 26.20 7.22
C ILE A 4 -9.23 26.22 5.99
N PHE A 5 -10.37 26.92 6.09
CA PHE A 5 -11.30 27.16 5.00
C PHE A 5 -11.21 28.60 4.50
N ARG A 6 -11.41 28.81 3.19
CA ARG A 6 -11.37 30.14 2.56
C ARG A 6 -12.49 31.06 3.03
N SER A 7 -13.66 30.52 3.34
CA SER A 7 -14.78 31.27 3.93
C SER A 7 -15.79 30.34 4.62
N PRO A 8 -16.70 30.86 5.48
CA PRO A 8 -17.76 30.04 6.08
C PRO A 8 -18.67 29.34 5.08
N ARG A 9 -18.91 29.95 3.90
CA ARG A 9 -19.65 29.33 2.80
C ARG A 9 -18.95 28.09 2.27
N HIS A 10 -17.63 28.16 2.08
CA HIS A 10 -16.82 27.02 1.65
C HIS A 10 -16.81 25.90 2.70
N ALA A 11 -16.68 26.24 3.98
CA ALA A 11 -16.75 25.27 5.06
C ALA A 11 -18.11 24.53 5.08
N ARG A 12 -19.22 25.26 4.89
CA ARG A 12 -20.55 24.63 4.75
C ARG A 12 -20.63 23.71 3.53
N ALA A 13 -20.15 24.17 2.37
CA ALA A 13 -20.17 23.36 1.15
C ALA A 13 -19.38 22.04 1.29
N ILE A 14 -18.20 22.09 1.91
CA ILE A 14 -17.40 20.89 2.20
C ILE A 14 -18.15 19.96 3.16
N ARG A 15 -18.74 20.48 4.25
CA ARG A 15 -19.53 19.66 5.18
C ARG A 15 -20.74 19.00 4.53
N THR A 16 -21.46 19.72 3.67
CA THR A 16 -22.60 19.15 2.92
C THR A 16 -22.14 18.04 1.98
N ALA A 17 -21.08 18.28 1.20
CA ALA A 17 -20.55 17.26 0.29
C ALA A 17 -19.95 16.06 1.04
N TYR A 18 -19.37 16.28 2.22
CA TYR A 18 -18.87 15.22 3.09
C TYR A 18 -20.01 14.36 3.62
N ALA A 19 -21.11 14.97 4.09
CA ALA A 19 -22.30 14.24 4.52
C ALA A 19 -22.92 13.40 3.39
N ALA A 20 -22.96 13.93 2.16
CA ALA A 20 -23.41 13.18 0.99
C ALA A 20 -22.47 12.02 0.64
N ALA A 21 -21.14 12.21 0.67
CA ALA A 21 -20.20 11.10 0.45
C ALA A 21 -20.34 10.02 1.54
N LEU A 22 -20.61 10.40 2.79
CA LEU A 22 -20.83 9.46 3.89
C LEU A 22 -22.14 8.69 3.82
N SER A 23 -23.17 9.15 3.09
CA SER A 23 -24.41 8.37 2.97
C SER A 23 -24.23 7.05 2.22
N HIS A 24 -23.07 6.85 1.59
CA HIS A 24 -22.73 5.63 0.85
C HIS A 24 -21.71 4.76 1.60
N TRP A 25 -21.42 5.07 2.87
CA TRP A 25 -20.61 4.21 3.72
C TRP A 25 -21.37 2.93 4.12
N PRO A 26 -20.66 1.86 4.54
CA PRO A 26 -21.30 0.62 4.97
C PRO A 26 -22.37 0.87 6.04
N ASP A 27 -23.45 0.09 5.97
CA ASP A 27 -24.52 0.15 6.97
C ASP A 27 -23.99 -0.16 8.37
N GLY A 28 -24.60 0.48 9.37
CA GLY A 28 -24.17 0.35 10.77
C GLY A 28 -22.87 1.09 11.12
N HIS A 29 -22.32 1.90 10.20
CA HIS A 29 -21.22 2.80 10.57
C HIS A 29 -21.68 3.82 11.62
N ARG A 30 -20.78 4.15 12.55
CA ARG A 30 -21.00 5.14 13.59
C ARG A 30 -19.97 6.25 13.49
N ARG A 31 -20.39 7.48 13.81
CA ARG A 31 -19.50 8.64 13.89
C ARG A 31 -19.18 8.89 15.35
N VAL A 32 -17.90 8.82 15.69
CA VAL A 32 -17.39 9.06 17.04
C VAL A 32 -16.58 10.35 17.01
N THR A 33 -16.69 11.13 18.09
CA THR A 33 -15.82 12.29 18.30
C THR A 33 -14.95 12.01 19.52
N VAL A 34 -13.64 11.99 19.31
CA VAL A 34 -12.64 11.80 20.38
C VAL A 34 -12.03 13.15 20.73
N GLN A 35 -12.02 13.50 22.02
CA GLN A 35 -11.33 14.69 22.47
C GLN A 35 -9.84 14.40 22.57
N THR A 36 -9.02 15.26 21.96
CA THR A 36 -7.56 15.13 21.97
C THR A 36 -6.94 16.46 22.43
N ARG A 37 -5.66 16.45 22.77
CA ARG A 37 -4.90 17.67 23.10
C ARG A 37 -4.87 18.70 21.96
N HIS A 38 -5.17 18.27 20.73
CA HIS A 38 -5.23 19.14 19.55
C HIS A 38 -6.68 19.46 19.11
N GLY A 39 -7.67 19.14 19.96
CA GLY A 39 -9.09 19.38 19.73
C GLY A 39 -9.86 18.13 19.33
N ALA A 40 -11.16 18.31 19.09
CA ALA A 40 -12.06 17.24 18.70
C ALA A 40 -11.62 16.57 17.38
N THR A 41 -11.48 15.24 17.40
CA THR A 41 -11.15 14.42 16.24
C THR A 41 -12.34 13.56 15.88
N HIS A 42 -12.79 13.65 14.63
CA HIS A 42 -13.88 12.83 14.12
C HIS A 42 -13.35 11.52 13.55
N VAL A 43 -14.04 10.44 13.88
CA VAL A 43 -13.70 9.08 13.45
C VAL A 43 -14.97 8.39 12.96
N ILE A 44 -14.89 7.76 11.80
CA ILE A 44 -15.93 6.87 11.30
C ILE A 44 -15.53 5.44 11.65
N VAL A 45 -16.41 4.74 12.35
CA VAL A 45 -16.16 3.37 12.81
C VAL A 45 -17.17 2.44 12.17
N CYS A 46 -16.70 1.35 11.56
CA CYS A 46 -17.57 0.30 11.00
C CYS A 46 -16.91 -1.09 11.12
N GLY A 47 -17.71 -2.14 10.86
CA GLY A 47 -17.31 -3.53 11.02
C GLY A 47 -17.55 -4.10 12.43
N PRO A 48 -17.39 -5.42 12.64
CA PRO A 48 -17.70 -6.09 13.90
C PRO A 48 -16.91 -5.55 15.08
N GLU A 49 -17.53 -5.45 16.26
CA GLU A 49 -16.92 -4.85 17.45
C GLU A 49 -15.67 -5.58 17.95
N HIS A 50 -15.64 -6.91 17.80
CA HIS A 50 -14.52 -7.76 18.22
C HIS A 50 -13.54 -8.12 17.08
N ALA A 51 -13.72 -7.55 15.89
CA ALA A 51 -12.78 -7.76 14.79
C ALA A 51 -11.46 -6.98 15.02
N PRO A 52 -10.32 -7.44 14.48
CA PRO A 52 -9.05 -6.75 14.67
C PRO A 52 -9.11 -5.28 14.19
N PRO A 53 -8.56 -4.32 14.94
CA PRO A 53 -8.68 -2.91 14.62
C PRO A 53 -7.72 -2.50 13.50
N VAL A 54 -8.25 -1.73 12.54
CA VAL A 54 -7.49 -1.10 11.46
C VAL A 54 -7.77 0.39 11.45
N VAL A 55 -6.73 1.20 11.57
CA VAL A 55 -6.80 2.65 11.54
C VAL A 55 -6.51 3.13 10.11
N LEU A 56 -7.45 3.89 9.54
CA LEU A 56 -7.36 4.42 8.19
C LEU A 56 -7.09 5.93 8.23
N ILE A 57 -5.95 6.36 7.67
CA ILE A 57 -5.49 7.76 7.71
C ILE A 57 -5.42 8.34 6.30
N HIS A 58 -6.32 9.28 6.00
CA HIS A 58 -6.41 9.87 4.68
C HIS A 58 -5.25 10.86 4.38
N GLY A 59 -5.08 11.21 3.11
CA GLY A 59 -4.04 12.14 2.65
C GLY A 59 -4.36 13.61 2.89
N ALA A 60 -3.41 14.48 2.55
CA ALA A 60 -3.63 15.93 2.61
C ALA A 60 -4.75 16.34 1.66
N GLN A 61 -5.54 17.35 2.05
CA GLN A 61 -6.66 17.87 1.26
C GLN A 61 -7.74 16.82 0.93
N THR A 62 -7.82 15.75 1.73
CA THR A 62 -8.92 14.79 1.66
C THR A 62 -9.59 14.67 3.03
N THR A 63 -10.45 13.68 3.19
CA THR A 63 -11.21 13.41 4.42
C THR A 63 -11.33 11.91 4.62
N ALA A 64 -11.78 11.45 5.79
CA ALA A 64 -12.00 10.03 6.08
C ALA A 64 -12.97 9.38 5.07
N ALA A 65 -13.88 10.15 4.46
CA ALA A 65 -14.82 9.65 3.47
C ALA A 65 -14.15 9.03 2.23
N SER A 66 -12.87 9.36 1.93
CA SER A 66 -12.15 8.76 0.79
C SER A 66 -11.93 7.25 0.92
N TRP A 67 -12.10 6.68 2.12
CA TRP A 67 -11.95 5.25 2.37
C TRP A 67 -13.17 4.42 1.98
N GLN A 68 -14.26 5.03 1.53
CA GLN A 68 -15.52 4.35 1.25
C GLN A 68 -15.37 3.08 0.38
N HIS A 69 -14.64 3.15 -0.74
CA HIS A 69 -14.44 2.01 -1.65
C HIS A 69 -13.65 0.84 -1.03
N TYR A 70 -12.86 1.13 0.01
CA TYR A 70 -12.14 0.12 0.78
C TYR A 70 -13.00 -0.42 1.93
N ALA A 71 -13.72 0.47 2.60
CA ALA A 71 -14.49 0.17 3.80
C ALA A 71 -15.55 -0.90 3.58
N VAL A 72 -16.24 -0.91 2.43
CA VAL A 72 -17.30 -1.89 2.11
C VAL A 72 -16.83 -3.34 2.23
N GLU A 73 -15.62 -3.62 1.74
CA GLU A 73 -15.08 -4.98 1.81
C GLU A 73 -14.36 -5.21 3.14
N TRP A 74 -13.49 -4.28 3.53
CA TRP A 74 -12.62 -4.46 4.69
C TRP A 74 -13.38 -4.52 6.01
N SER A 75 -14.55 -3.86 6.12
CA SER A 75 -15.36 -3.89 7.34
C SER A 75 -15.98 -5.26 7.62
N LYS A 76 -15.95 -6.20 6.67
CA LYS A 76 -16.38 -7.59 6.90
C LYS A 76 -15.38 -8.36 7.76
N HIS A 77 -14.10 -7.97 7.72
CA HIS A 77 -12.99 -8.68 8.37
C HIS A 77 -12.41 -7.91 9.55
N PHE A 78 -12.53 -6.58 9.55
CA PHE A 78 -11.84 -5.70 10.49
C PHE A 78 -12.78 -4.69 11.12
N ARG A 79 -12.41 -4.24 12.32
CA ARG A 79 -12.98 -3.05 12.94
C ARG A 79 -12.24 -1.83 12.41
N LEU A 80 -12.87 -1.12 11.47
CA LEU A 80 -12.24 0.02 10.81
C LEU A 80 -12.44 1.30 11.62
N HIS A 81 -11.38 2.08 11.77
CA HIS A 81 -11.37 3.41 12.38
C HIS A 81 -10.81 4.41 11.37
N ALA A 82 -11.67 5.02 10.54
CA ALA A 82 -11.25 6.04 9.60
C ALA A 82 -11.26 7.41 10.26
N ILE A 83 -10.06 7.97 10.43
CA ILE A 83 -9.85 9.21 11.19
C ILE A 83 -9.79 10.38 10.23
N ASP A 84 -10.54 11.45 10.52
CA ASP A 84 -10.33 12.74 9.89
C ASP A 84 -9.14 13.44 10.56
N VAL A 85 -8.06 13.63 9.81
CA VAL A 85 -6.81 14.23 10.30
C VAL A 85 -7.06 15.67 10.73
N ILE A 86 -6.62 16.02 11.94
CA ILE A 86 -6.70 17.40 12.46
C ILE A 86 -6.04 18.41 11.51
N GLY A 87 -6.73 19.53 11.27
CA GLY A 87 -6.26 20.58 10.37
C GLY A 87 -6.41 20.29 8.88
N GLU A 88 -6.93 19.12 8.49
CA GLU A 88 -7.31 18.78 7.11
C GLU A 88 -8.78 19.09 6.82
N ALA A 89 -9.27 18.76 5.62
CA ALA A 89 -10.57 19.23 5.12
C ALA A 89 -11.80 18.60 5.80
N GLY A 90 -11.58 17.59 6.65
CA GLY A 90 -12.61 16.91 7.41
C GLY A 90 -13.24 17.76 8.54
N PRO A 91 -14.20 17.20 9.28
CA PRO A 91 -14.86 17.88 10.40
C PRO A 91 -13.99 18.01 11.66
N SER A 92 -12.84 17.33 11.74
CA SER A 92 -11.89 17.45 12.86
C SER A 92 -11.43 18.88 13.11
N ALA A 93 -10.98 19.12 14.34
CA ALA A 93 -10.55 20.43 14.78
C ALA A 93 -9.54 21.04 13.78
N PRO A 94 -9.64 22.35 13.48
CA PRO A 94 -8.77 23.03 12.53
C PRO A 94 -7.38 23.33 13.12
N SER A 95 -6.87 22.42 13.95
CA SER A 95 -5.57 22.48 14.60
C SER A 95 -4.50 21.96 13.66
N ARG A 96 -3.44 22.76 13.46
CA ARG A 96 -2.32 22.43 12.59
C ARG A 96 -1.01 22.47 13.35
N PRO A 97 -0.73 21.48 14.23
CA PRO A 97 0.61 21.37 14.78
C PRO A 97 1.63 21.19 13.64
N PRO A 98 2.91 21.57 13.85
CA PRO A 98 3.97 21.34 12.87
C PRO A 98 4.05 19.87 12.46
N LEU A 99 4.35 19.61 11.19
CA LEU A 99 4.57 18.25 10.72
C LEU A 99 5.86 17.64 11.29
N ALA A 100 6.82 18.48 11.67
CA ALA A 100 8.02 18.07 12.39
C ALA A 100 7.73 17.88 13.88
N GLY A 101 8.36 16.88 14.49
CA GLY A 101 8.21 16.58 15.92
C GLY A 101 7.16 15.51 16.21
N ASP A 102 6.73 15.44 17.47
CA ASP A 102 5.93 14.34 18.04
C ASP A 102 4.42 14.66 18.09
N ALA A 103 3.99 15.86 17.69
CA ALA A 103 2.62 16.33 17.92
C ALA A 103 1.55 15.46 17.23
N HIS A 104 1.82 15.00 16.00
CA HIS A 104 0.90 14.10 15.30
C HIS A 104 0.88 12.68 15.89
N ALA A 105 2.00 12.21 16.46
CA ALA A 105 2.04 10.93 17.15
C ALA A 105 1.30 11.00 18.50
N GLN A 106 1.47 12.08 19.26
CA GLN A 106 0.71 12.35 20.49
C GLN A 106 -0.79 12.52 20.23
N TRP A 107 -1.16 13.16 19.12
CA TRP A 107 -2.54 13.21 18.67
C TRP A 107 -3.09 11.80 18.41
N LEU A 108 -2.34 10.93 17.75
CA LEU A 108 -2.76 9.54 17.53
C LEU A 108 -2.83 8.74 18.83
N ASP A 109 -1.93 8.96 19.80
CA ASP A 109 -2.04 8.37 21.14
C ASP A 109 -3.42 8.70 21.76
N ASP A 110 -3.78 10.00 21.80
CA ASP A 110 -5.08 10.44 22.34
C ASP A 110 -6.28 9.82 21.58
N VAL A 111 -6.19 9.72 20.25
CA VAL A 111 -7.25 9.11 19.43
C VAL A 111 -7.41 7.63 19.76
N LEU A 112 -6.32 6.87 19.80
CA LEU A 112 -6.35 5.44 20.09
C LEU A 112 -6.84 5.17 21.50
N ASP A 113 -6.38 5.95 22.48
CA ASP A 113 -6.78 5.79 23.88
C ASP A 113 -8.28 6.11 24.05
N GLY A 114 -8.78 7.18 23.42
CA GLY A 114 -10.20 7.52 23.42
C GLY A 114 -11.09 6.52 22.65
N LEU A 115 -10.51 5.75 21.73
CA LEU A 115 -11.18 4.62 21.05
C LEU A 115 -11.00 3.29 21.78
N GLN A 116 -10.19 3.25 22.85
CA GLN A 116 -9.79 2.04 23.57
C GLN A 116 -9.11 1.00 22.66
N VAL A 117 -8.25 1.48 21.75
CA VAL A 117 -7.50 0.66 20.80
C VAL A 117 -6.03 0.62 21.24
N PRO A 118 -5.58 -0.44 21.95
CA PRO A 118 -4.20 -0.52 22.43
C PRO A 118 -3.20 -0.81 21.31
N ARG A 119 -3.57 -1.57 20.28
CA ARG A 119 -2.70 -1.89 19.13
C ARG A 119 -3.56 -2.06 17.89
N ALA A 120 -3.12 -1.55 16.75
CA ALA A 120 -3.86 -1.64 15.48
C ALA A 120 -2.94 -1.78 14.27
N ALA A 121 -3.48 -2.28 13.16
CA ALA A 121 -2.86 -2.09 11.86
C ALA A 121 -3.19 -0.69 11.34
N PHE A 122 -2.27 -0.09 10.57
CA PHE A 122 -2.43 1.25 10.03
C PHE A 122 -2.37 1.21 8.51
N VAL A 123 -3.33 1.86 7.86
CA VAL A 123 -3.33 2.09 6.42
C VAL A 123 -3.37 3.59 6.19
N GLY A 124 -2.36 4.11 5.52
CA GLY A 124 -2.25 5.54 5.24
C GLY A 124 -2.05 5.82 3.76
N ILE A 125 -2.53 6.98 3.31
CA ILE A 125 -2.24 7.51 1.97
C ILE A 125 -1.49 8.84 2.12
N SER A 126 -0.38 9.02 1.38
CA SER A 126 0.30 10.32 1.26
C SER A 126 0.73 10.94 2.60
N LEU A 127 0.12 12.06 3.02
CA LEU A 127 0.33 12.63 4.35
C LEU A 127 -0.12 11.68 5.47
N GLY A 128 -1.22 10.96 5.28
CA GLY A 128 -1.69 9.96 6.26
C GLY A 128 -0.74 8.77 6.39
N ALA A 129 -0.11 8.36 5.29
CA ALA A 129 0.96 7.35 5.29
C ALA A 129 2.19 7.83 6.07
N ARG A 130 2.58 9.10 5.90
CA ARG A 130 3.65 9.71 6.71
C ARG A 130 3.29 9.72 8.19
N THR A 131 2.08 10.12 8.53
CA THR A 131 1.61 10.18 9.92
C THR A 131 1.60 8.79 10.55
N ALA A 132 1.15 7.77 9.82
CA ALA A 132 1.20 6.38 10.27
C ALA A 132 2.65 5.89 10.46
N LEU A 133 3.56 6.24 9.55
CA LEU A 133 4.97 5.90 9.66
C LEU A 133 5.65 6.59 10.85
N ASP A 134 5.42 7.90 11.05
CA ASP A 134 5.94 8.64 12.21
C ASP A 134 5.49 7.99 13.52
N PHE A 135 4.20 7.62 13.59
CA PHE A 135 3.65 6.91 14.74
C PHE A 135 4.30 5.55 14.96
N ALA A 136 4.49 4.75 13.89
CA ALA A 136 5.14 3.45 13.99
C ALA A 136 6.60 3.53 14.45
N LEU A 137 7.33 4.56 14.01
CA LEU A 137 8.71 4.81 14.45
C LEU A 137 8.80 5.21 15.93
N ARG A 138 7.79 5.91 16.45
CA ARG A 138 7.78 6.45 17.83
C ARG A 138 7.04 5.59 18.85
N ARG A 139 6.12 4.75 18.38
CA ARG A 139 5.23 3.90 19.19
C ARG A 139 5.15 2.47 18.59
N PRO A 140 6.28 1.78 18.37
CA PRO A 140 6.29 0.49 17.67
C PRO A 140 5.37 -0.56 18.31
N ALA A 141 5.26 -0.58 19.65
CA ALA A 141 4.38 -1.49 20.38
C ALA A 141 2.87 -1.29 20.10
N ARG A 142 2.46 -0.10 19.64
CA ARG A 142 1.07 0.23 19.29
C ARG A 142 0.71 -0.13 17.85
N VAL A 143 1.68 -0.58 17.05
CA VAL A 143 1.50 -0.88 15.62
C VAL A 143 1.58 -2.38 15.37
N ALA A 144 0.53 -2.93 14.75
CA ALA A 144 0.49 -4.33 14.32
C ALA A 144 1.11 -4.51 12.94
N ARG A 145 0.71 -3.67 11.98
CA ARG A 145 1.16 -3.68 10.58
C ARG A 145 1.03 -2.29 9.99
N LEU A 146 1.78 -2.00 8.93
CA LEU A 146 1.82 -0.69 8.30
C LEU A 146 1.69 -0.80 6.77
N ALA A 147 0.53 -0.41 6.23
CA ALA A 147 0.31 -0.28 4.79
C ALA A 147 0.39 1.19 4.36
N LEU A 148 1.37 1.51 3.52
CA LEU A 148 1.73 2.86 3.09
C LEU A 148 1.47 3.02 1.59
N LEU A 149 0.47 3.81 1.22
CA LEU A 149 0.18 4.13 -0.18
C LEU A 149 0.74 5.52 -0.52
N CYS A 150 1.65 5.58 -1.48
CA CYS A 150 2.38 6.79 -1.88
C CYS A 150 2.90 7.61 -0.69
N PRO A 151 3.67 7.02 0.26
CA PRO A 151 4.07 7.71 1.47
C PRO A 151 4.89 8.95 1.21
N SER A 152 4.47 10.06 1.82
CA SER A 152 5.33 11.25 1.94
C SER A 152 6.34 11.07 3.07
N GLY A 153 7.43 11.84 3.05
CA GLY A 153 8.44 11.82 4.12
C GLY A 153 9.46 10.67 4.04
N ILE A 154 9.38 9.79 3.03
CA ILE A 154 10.43 8.81 2.74
C ILE A 154 11.27 9.31 1.58
N GLY A 155 10.82 9.21 0.33
CA GLY A 155 11.62 9.74 -0.78
C GLY A 155 11.66 11.27 -0.81
N ARG A 156 12.54 11.79 -1.67
CA ARG A 156 12.58 13.21 -2.05
C ARG A 156 11.22 13.68 -2.56
N GLN A 157 10.90 14.94 -2.26
CA GLN A 157 9.74 15.62 -2.84
C GLN A 157 10.13 16.28 -4.16
N LYS A 158 9.25 16.17 -5.16
CA LYS A 158 9.37 16.92 -6.41
C LYS A 158 8.89 18.35 -6.19
N PRO A 159 9.35 19.34 -6.98
CA PRO A 159 8.95 20.74 -6.86
C PRO A 159 7.50 20.97 -7.37
N PHE A 160 6.53 20.34 -6.73
CA PHE A 160 5.10 20.35 -7.10
C PHE A 160 4.54 21.78 -7.23
N LEU A 161 4.83 22.63 -6.24
CA LEU A 161 4.28 23.98 -6.19
C LEU A 161 4.73 24.85 -7.37
N TRP A 162 5.92 24.62 -7.92
CA TRP A 162 6.46 25.41 -9.03
C TRP A 162 5.53 25.37 -10.26
N TRP A 163 5.08 24.19 -10.66
CA TRP A 163 4.18 24.07 -11.81
C TRP A 163 2.69 24.14 -11.42
N ALA A 164 2.34 23.80 -10.17
CA ALA A 164 0.96 23.82 -9.73
C ALA A 164 0.43 25.24 -9.48
N LEU A 165 1.23 26.13 -8.87
CA LEU A 165 0.79 27.49 -8.53
C LEU A 165 0.32 28.31 -9.75
N PRO A 166 1.06 28.38 -10.87
CA PRO A 166 0.60 29.09 -12.06
C PRO A 166 -0.73 28.56 -12.59
N LEU A 167 -0.94 27.23 -12.55
CA LEU A 167 -2.21 26.64 -12.96
C LEU A 167 -3.34 27.01 -12.00
N LEU A 168 -3.11 27.00 -10.69
CA LEU A 168 -4.14 27.33 -9.70
C LEU A 168 -4.69 28.76 -9.85
N LEU A 169 -3.91 29.68 -10.42
CA LEU A 169 -4.36 31.04 -10.76
C LEU A 169 -5.45 31.06 -11.87
N LEU A 170 -5.53 30.01 -12.70
CA LEU A 170 -6.53 29.85 -13.76
C LEU A 170 -7.88 29.30 -13.24
N GLY A 171 -8.14 29.40 -11.95
CA GLY A 171 -9.41 29.02 -11.34
C GLY A 171 -9.72 27.51 -11.48
N ASP A 172 -10.96 27.19 -11.87
CA ASP A 172 -11.45 25.80 -11.91
C ASP A 172 -10.80 24.95 -13.01
N VAL A 173 -10.47 25.57 -14.16
CA VAL A 173 -9.73 24.91 -15.25
C VAL A 173 -8.34 24.52 -14.77
N GLY A 174 -7.66 25.46 -14.12
CA GLY A 174 -6.37 25.25 -13.46
C GLY A 174 -6.37 24.09 -12.46
N ARG A 175 -7.32 24.10 -11.53
CA ARG A 175 -7.53 23.03 -10.55
C ARG A 175 -7.76 21.67 -11.24
N ALA A 176 -8.53 21.65 -12.33
CA ALA A 176 -8.75 20.42 -13.09
C ALA A 176 -7.47 19.89 -13.75
N CYS A 177 -6.64 20.78 -14.29
CA CYS A 177 -5.33 20.42 -14.85
C CYS A 177 -4.39 19.84 -13.80
N VAL A 178 -4.27 20.49 -12.63
CA VAL A 178 -3.47 19.99 -11.51
C VAL A 178 -3.96 18.61 -11.09
N ARG A 179 -5.26 18.46 -10.86
CA ARG A 179 -5.87 17.19 -10.48
C ARG A 179 -5.60 16.08 -11.50
N ARG A 180 -5.72 16.37 -12.81
CA ARG A 180 -5.43 15.38 -13.87
C ARG A 180 -3.96 14.95 -13.85
N ARG A 181 -3.01 15.84 -13.53
CA ARG A 181 -1.60 15.48 -13.40
C ARG A 181 -1.34 14.64 -12.14
N VAL A 182 -2.00 14.94 -11.04
CA VAL A 182 -1.83 14.22 -9.76
C VAL A 182 -2.51 12.85 -9.76
N LEU A 183 -3.78 12.79 -10.14
CA LEU A 183 -4.62 11.58 -10.06
C LEU A 183 -4.74 10.82 -11.39
N GLY A 184 -4.32 11.42 -12.49
CA GLY A 184 -4.61 10.92 -13.84
C GLY A 184 -6.02 11.27 -14.31
N ARG A 185 -6.44 10.69 -15.45
CA ARG A 185 -7.80 10.86 -15.96
C ARG A 185 -8.75 10.01 -15.12
N LEU A 186 -9.57 10.64 -14.29
CA LEU A 186 -10.64 9.95 -13.57
C LEU A 186 -11.68 9.44 -14.59
N PRO A 187 -12.19 8.20 -14.42
CA PRO A 187 -13.32 7.73 -15.21
C PRO A 187 -14.53 8.64 -14.97
N PRO A 188 -15.48 8.71 -15.93
CA PRO A 188 -16.75 9.36 -15.67
C PRO A 188 -17.43 8.67 -14.48
N ALA A 189 -18.04 9.46 -13.59
CA ALA A 189 -18.78 8.92 -12.46
C ALA A 189 -20.01 8.16 -12.95
N GLN A 190 -20.09 6.87 -12.66
CA GLN A 190 -21.19 6.00 -13.07
C GLN A 190 -22.21 5.85 -11.93
N THR A 191 -21.76 5.86 -10.69
CA THR A 191 -22.60 5.66 -9.50
C THR A 191 -22.89 6.96 -8.73
N PRO A 192 -23.97 7.02 -7.93
CA PRO A 192 -24.19 8.12 -6.99
C PRO A 192 -23.01 8.36 -6.04
N ALA A 193 -22.44 7.28 -5.48
CA ALA A 193 -21.26 7.34 -4.61
C ALA A 193 -20.06 8.04 -5.27
N GLU A 194 -19.73 7.68 -6.52
CA GLU A 194 -18.65 8.33 -7.26
C GLU A 194 -18.94 9.81 -7.54
N ARG A 195 -20.19 10.17 -7.81
CA ARG A 195 -20.59 11.56 -8.03
C ARG A 195 -20.40 12.39 -6.75
N ASP A 196 -20.81 11.87 -5.61
CA ASP A 196 -20.68 12.56 -4.32
C ASP A 196 -19.22 12.64 -3.86
N ALA A 197 -18.42 11.59 -4.09
CA ALA A 197 -16.97 11.62 -3.86
C ALA A 197 -16.28 12.71 -4.72
N ILE A 198 -16.65 12.82 -6.00
CA ILE A 198 -16.14 13.88 -6.89
C ILE A 198 -16.63 15.26 -6.45
N ALA A 199 -17.88 15.38 -5.98
CA ALA A 199 -18.42 16.63 -5.47
C ALA A 199 -17.66 17.10 -4.21
N LEU A 200 -17.38 16.19 -3.27
CA LEU A 200 -16.56 16.45 -2.10
C LEU A 200 -15.15 16.90 -2.47
N MET A 201 -14.48 16.16 -3.35
CA MET A 201 -13.15 16.53 -3.85
C MET A 201 -13.15 17.94 -4.45
N ARG A 202 -14.14 18.29 -5.28
CA ARG A 202 -14.27 19.64 -5.87
C ARG A 202 -14.57 20.72 -4.83
N ALA A 203 -15.37 20.41 -3.81
CA ALA A 203 -15.66 21.34 -2.72
C ALA A 203 -14.39 21.65 -1.92
N VAL A 204 -13.58 20.62 -1.63
CA VAL A 204 -12.28 20.77 -0.97
C VAL A 204 -11.30 21.57 -1.83
N ASP A 205 -11.15 21.22 -3.11
CA ASP A 205 -10.28 21.93 -4.07
C ASP A 205 -10.54 23.45 -4.11
N ARG A 206 -11.82 23.84 -4.01
CA ARG A 206 -12.23 25.26 -4.03
C ARG A 206 -12.12 25.94 -2.68
N GLY A 207 -12.43 25.22 -1.60
CA GLY A 207 -12.76 25.79 -0.31
C GLY A 207 -11.71 25.66 0.78
N PHE A 208 -10.79 24.71 0.65
CA PHE A 208 -9.77 24.42 1.66
C PHE A 208 -8.47 25.21 1.39
N ARG A 209 -7.76 25.56 2.45
CA ARG A 209 -6.43 26.19 2.42
C ARG A 209 -5.39 25.12 2.77
N PRO A 210 -4.67 24.53 1.80
CA PRO A 210 -3.70 23.48 2.09
C PRO A 210 -2.54 23.97 2.95
N ARG A 211 -1.86 23.03 3.61
CA ARG A 211 -0.53 23.28 4.17
C ARG A 211 0.44 23.54 3.01
N ILE A 212 1.32 24.52 3.19
CA ILE A 212 2.38 24.88 2.24
C ILE A 212 3.78 24.60 2.81
N GLU A 213 3.85 24.07 4.03
CA GLU A 213 5.12 23.71 4.66
C GLU A 213 5.75 22.51 3.94
N THR A 214 7.08 22.46 3.95
CA THR A 214 7.81 21.30 3.43
C THR A 214 7.58 20.11 4.35
N ILE A 215 7.20 18.97 3.76
CA ILE A 215 7.01 17.74 4.53
C ILE A 215 8.39 17.22 4.96
N PRO A 216 8.68 17.06 6.27
CA PRO A 216 9.96 16.53 6.71
C PRO A 216 10.18 15.10 6.23
N VAL A 217 11.39 14.83 5.76
CA VAL A 217 11.87 13.50 5.36
C VAL A 217 12.50 12.81 6.57
N PHE A 218 12.14 11.55 6.83
CA PHE A 218 12.71 10.76 7.92
C PHE A 218 14.17 10.44 7.66
N ALA A 219 14.99 10.47 8.71
CA ALA A 219 16.40 10.08 8.65
C ALA A 219 16.54 8.57 8.39
N ASP A 220 17.63 8.17 7.73
CA ASP A 220 17.90 6.76 7.42
C ASP A 220 17.93 5.89 8.70
N ASP A 221 18.57 6.38 9.77
CA ASP A 221 18.66 5.66 11.05
C ASP A 221 17.30 5.43 11.69
N ALA A 222 16.39 6.39 11.59
CA ALA A 222 15.02 6.22 12.07
C ALA A 222 14.29 5.14 11.27
N LEU A 223 14.41 5.12 9.93
CA LEU A 223 13.75 4.10 9.12
C LEU A 223 14.24 2.68 9.46
N ARG A 224 15.53 2.52 9.80
CA ARG A 224 16.11 1.23 10.22
C ARG A 224 15.50 0.67 11.51
N THR A 225 14.91 1.50 12.37
CA THR A 225 14.27 1.03 13.62
C THR A 225 12.84 0.55 13.43
N LEU A 226 12.27 0.68 12.22
CA LEU A 226 10.90 0.23 11.94
C LEU A 226 10.84 -1.29 12.08
N SER A 227 9.99 -1.79 12.98
CA SER A 227 9.93 -3.23 13.31
C SER A 227 8.63 -3.92 12.89
N ALA A 228 7.57 -3.15 12.63
CA ALA A 228 6.29 -3.70 12.20
C ALA A 228 6.37 -4.18 10.75
N PRO A 229 5.64 -5.24 10.34
CA PRO A 229 5.51 -5.60 8.93
C PRO A 229 5.03 -4.40 8.10
N VAL A 230 5.67 -4.17 6.95
CA VAL A 230 5.40 -3.01 6.09
C VAL A 230 5.02 -3.47 4.69
N LEU A 231 3.92 -2.93 4.17
CA LEU A 231 3.59 -2.91 2.75
C LEU A 231 3.68 -1.47 2.27
N ALA A 232 4.55 -1.17 1.32
CA ALA A 232 4.62 0.12 0.66
C ALA A 232 4.24 -0.01 -0.81
N ILE A 233 3.29 0.81 -1.28
CA ILE A 233 2.84 0.82 -2.68
C ILE A 233 3.08 2.22 -3.25
N VAL A 234 3.85 2.32 -4.32
CA VAL A 234 4.27 3.60 -4.92
C VAL A 234 4.05 3.63 -6.43
N GLY A 235 3.65 4.79 -6.97
CA GLY A 235 3.42 4.99 -8.40
C GLY A 235 4.59 5.69 -9.10
N GLY A 236 5.15 5.09 -10.15
CA GLY A 236 6.33 5.63 -10.86
C GLY A 236 6.09 6.98 -11.54
N ARG A 237 4.86 7.30 -11.93
CA ARG A 237 4.45 8.60 -12.52
C ARG A 237 3.95 9.61 -11.49
N ASP A 238 4.25 9.43 -10.22
CA ASP A 238 3.95 10.42 -9.18
C ASP A 238 4.64 11.75 -9.50
N VAL A 239 3.85 12.84 -9.50
CA VAL A 239 4.30 14.20 -9.84
C VAL A 239 4.66 15.03 -8.61
N MET A 240 4.43 14.49 -7.41
CA MET A 240 4.69 15.12 -6.11
C MET A 240 5.84 14.44 -5.37
N LEU A 241 5.95 13.12 -5.48
CA LEU A 241 6.93 12.32 -4.75
C LEU A 241 7.89 11.60 -5.72
N ASP A 242 9.15 11.47 -5.32
CA ASP A 242 10.12 10.61 -5.99
C ASP A 242 9.91 9.16 -5.54
N SER A 243 9.05 8.44 -6.27
CA SER A 243 8.72 7.04 -5.97
C SER A 243 9.89 6.08 -6.17
N CYS A 244 10.83 6.40 -7.06
CA CYS A 244 12.05 5.59 -7.24
C CYS A 244 12.93 5.72 -6.00
N ASP A 245 13.19 6.95 -5.56
CA ASP A 245 13.95 7.19 -4.32
C ASP A 245 13.25 6.60 -3.09
N THR A 246 11.91 6.69 -3.01
CA THR A 246 11.12 6.05 -1.95
C THR A 246 11.31 4.53 -1.94
N ARG A 247 11.20 3.88 -3.10
CA ARG A 247 11.43 2.43 -3.24
C ARG A 247 12.85 2.06 -2.83
N ASP A 248 13.84 2.78 -3.33
CA ASP A 248 15.25 2.47 -3.12
C ASP A 248 15.63 2.64 -1.63
N ARG A 249 15.15 3.70 -0.98
CA ARG A 249 15.36 3.91 0.46
C ARG A 249 14.69 2.82 1.29
N LEU A 250 13.43 2.45 1.02
CA LEU A 250 12.75 1.39 1.76
C LEU A 250 13.42 0.03 1.57
N THR A 251 13.76 -0.33 0.33
CA THR A 251 14.41 -1.60 0.00
C THR A 251 15.78 -1.72 0.70
N ARG A 252 16.52 -0.61 0.79
CA ARG A 252 17.84 -0.57 1.44
C ARG A 252 17.77 -0.55 2.97
N LEU A 253 16.82 0.19 3.55
CA LEU A 253 16.82 0.53 4.98
C LEU A 253 15.85 -0.30 5.81
N VAL A 254 14.82 -0.89 5.19
CA VAL A 254 13.79 -1.69 5.86
C VAL A 254 13.68 -3.04 5.14
N PRO A 255 14.61 -3.99 5.39
CA PRO A 255 14.69 -5.24 4.64
C PRO A 255 13.48 -6.18 4.78
N HIS A 256 12.54 -5.93 5.68
CA HIS A 256 11.30 -6.71 5.78
C HIS A 256 10.10 -5.98 5.16
N ALA A 257 10.30 -4.79 4.56
CA ALA A 257 9.24 -4.09 3.85
C ALA A 257 8.99 -4.73 2.49
N HIS A 258 7.72 -5.03 2.20
CA HIS A 258 7.25 -5.39 0.88
C HIS A 258 6.99 -4.12 0.07
N VAL A 259 7.78 -3.87 -0.98
CA VAL A 259 7.70 -2.64 -1.77
C VAL A 259 7.14 -2.96 -3.16
N ARG A 260 5.90 -2.53 -3.41
CA ARG A 260 5.24 -2.66 -4.71
C ARG A 260 5.40 -1.36 -5.51
N PHE A 261 6.27 -1.40 -6.52
CA PHE A 261 6.48 -0.28 -7.44
C PHE A 261 5.61 -0.45 -8.69
N LEU A 262 4.74 0.53 -8.97
CA LEU A 262 3.81 0.50 -10.09
C LEU A 262 4.20 1.59 -11.10
N PRO A 263 4.99 1.27 -12.15
CA PRO A 263 5.67 2.26 -12.98
C PRO A 263 4.72 3.26 -13.65
N ASP A 264 3.53 2.81 -14.06
CA ASP A 264 2.57 3.66 -14.79
C ASP A 264 1.56 4.39 -13.92
N GLN A 265 1.51 4.08 -12.62
CA GLN A 265 0.57 4.69 -11.70
C GLN A 265 1.07 6.06 -11.21
N ARG A 266 0.13 6.94 -10.91
CA ARG A 266 0.39 8.29 -10.37
C ARG A 266 0.24 8.30 -8.84
N HIS A 267 0.06 9.47 -8.24
CA HIS A 267 -0.09 9.60 -6.79
C HIS A 267 -1.35 8.90 -6.24
N PHE A 268 -2.40 8.79 -7.04
CA PHE A 268 -3.56 7.96 -6.73
C PHE A 268 -3.44 6.61 -7.44
N ILE A 269 -3.14 5.58 -6.67
CA ILE A 269 -2.94 4.22 -7.18
C ILE A 269 -4.28 3.49 -7.17
N ARG A 270 -4.68 2.97 -8.33
CA ARG A 270 -5.94 2.21 -8.48
C ARG A 270 -5.75 0.73 -8.17
N GLY A 271 -6.83 0.08 -7.78
CA GLY A 271 -6.89 -1.39 -7.67
C GLY A 271 -6.03 -1.97 -6.55
N GLN A 272 -5.73 -1.21 -5.50
CA GLN A 272 -4.89 -1.69 -4.39
C GLN A 272 -5.70 -2.25 -3.21
N ARG A 273 -7.04 -2.24 -3.30
CA ARG A 273 -7.93 -2.72 -2.23
C ARG A 273 -7.61 -4.15 -1.84
N ASP A 274 -7.48 -5.04 -2.81
CA ASP A 274 -7.35 -6.47 -2.55
C ASP A 274 -5.93 -6.82 -2.10
N SER A 275 -4.92 -6.15 -2.65
CA SER A 275 -3.52 -6.33 -2.22
C SER A 275 -3.28 -5.85 -0.79
N VAL A 276 -3.85 -4.70 -0.40
CA VAL A 276 -3.77 -4.23 0.99
C VAL A 276 -4.60 -5.13 1.91
N LEU A 277 -5.77 -5.61 1.47
CA LEU A 277 -6.58 -6.56 2.23
C LEU A 277 -5.79 -7.85 2.52
N ALA A 278 -5.17 -8.44 1.50
CA ALA A 278 -4.35 -9.64 1.64
C ALA A 278 -3.21 -9.43 2.64
N PHE A 279 -2.53 -8.28 2.58
CA PHE A 279 -1.51 -7.92 3.57
C PHE A 279 -2.06 -7.78 4.98
N LEU A 280 -3.22 -7.15 5.16
CA LEU A 280 -3.85 -7.00 6.48
C LEU A 280 -4.31 -8.35 7.06
N MET A 281 -4.77 -9.27 6.21
CA MET A 281 -5.20 -10.62 6.60
C MET A 281 -4.04 -11.59 6.81
N SER A 282 -2.83 -11.26 6.33
CA SER A 282 -1.65 -12.10 6.55
C SER A 282 -1.36 -12.22 8.05
N THR A 283 -1.11 -13.44 8.54
CA THR A 283 -0.62 -13.66 9.90
C THR A 283 0.91 -13.49 9.92
N GLU A 284 1.49 -13.07 11.05
CA GLU A 284 2.84 -12.49 11.10
C GLU A 284 3.95 -13.53 10.83
N SER A 285 5.02 -13.06 10.18
CA SER A 285 6.07 -13.79 9.47
C SER A 285 5.61 -14.39 8.15
N THR A 286 6.25 -13.97 7.07
CA THR A 286 6.24 -14.54 5.72
C THR A 286 6.57 -16.03 5.73
N ARG A 287 5.68 -16.89 6.25
CA ARG A 287 5.48 -18.17 5.61
C ARG A 287 4.72 -17.83 4.35
N MET A 288 5.42 -17.90 3.21
CA MET A 288 4.77 -17.95 1.91
C MET A 288 3.61 -18.93 2.06
N HIS A 289 2.37 -18.46 1.94
CA HIS A 289 1.21 -19.34 2.07
C HIS A 289 1.38 -20.47 1.06
N HIS A 290 1.36 -21.70 1.55
CA HIS A 290 1.75 -22.85 0.75
C HIS A 290 0.98 -24.09 1.19
N ARG A 291 0.93 -25.05 0.27
CA ARG A 291 0.47 -26.41 0.52
C ARG A 291 1.50 -27.40 0.02
N ILE A 292 1.53 -28.57 0.63
CA ILE A 292 2.41 -29.66 0.19
C ILE A 292 1.60 -30.64 -0.64
N VAL A 293 2.12 -30.97 -1.82
CA VAL A 293 1.58 -31.98 -2.73
C VAL A 293 2.60 -33.10 -2.88
N GLN A 294 2.11 -34.34 -2.91
CA GLN A 294 2.92 -35.51 -3.21
C GLN A 294 2.74 -35.88 -4.68
N ALA A 295 3.84 -35.99 -5.43
CA ALA A 295 3.83 -36.45 -6.81
C ALA A 295 5.03 -37.36 -7.09
N ALA A 296 4.76 -38.61 -7.50
CA ALA A 296 5.77 -39.58 -7.92
C ALA A 296 6.95 -39.76 -6.94
N GLY A 297 6.66 -39.75 -5.63
CA GLY A 297 7.66 -39.90 -4.58
C GLY A 297 8.44 -38.62 -4.24
N SER A 298 8.16 -37.49 -4.91
CA SER A 298 8.69 -36.16 -4.57
C SER A 298 7.65 -35.33 -3.83
N ARG A 299 8.12 -34.55 -2.85
CA ARG A 299 7.31 -33.55 -2.15
C ARG A 299 7.44 -32.20 -2.84
N VAL A 300 6.31 -31.61 -3.20
CA VAL A 300 6.23 -30.32 -3.88
C VAL A 300 5.59 -29.31 -2.94
N LEU A 301 6.34 -28.26 -2.59
CA LEU A 301 5.83 -27.10 -1.89
C LEU A 301 5.22 -26.14 -2.91
N VAL A 302 3.91 -26.04 -2.93
CA VAL A 302 3.16 -25.18 -3.86
C VAL A 302 2.82 -23.88 -3.15
N LEU A 303 3.31 -22.75 -3.68
CA LEU A 303 2.94 -21.43 -3.18
C LEU A 303 1.56 -21.02 -3.69
N ASP A 304 0.76 -20.47 -2.80
CA ASP A 304 -0.50 -19.86 -3.17
C ASP A 304 -0.25 -18.61 -4.04
N PRO A 305 -1.09 -18.32 -5.04
CA PRO A 305 -0.96 -17.11 -5.87
C PRO A 305 -1.02 -15.79 -5.07
N SER A 306 -1.55 -15.84 -3.86
CA SER A 306 -1.61 -14.72 -2.91
C SER A 306 -0.39 -14.64 -1.98
N ALA A 307 0.47 -15.66 -1.97
CA ALA A 307 1.75 -15.62 -1.27
C ALA A 307 2.64 -14.56 -1.93
N GLY A 308 3.21 -13.67 -1.11
CA GLY A 308 3.89 -12.46 -1.57
C GLY A 308 4.95 -12.70 -2.65
N LEU A 309 5.18 -11.67 -3.47
CA LEU A 309 6.18 -11.73 -4.54
C LEU A 309 7.56 -12.14 -4.00
N VAL A 310 8.27 -13.04 -4.71
CA VAL A 310 9.72 -13.21 -4.63
C VAL A 310 10.37 -12.02 -5.32
N GLN A 311 10.82 -11.05 -4.54
CA GLN A 311 11.35 -9.76 -5.02
C GLN A 311 12.87 -9.69 -4.92
N ARG A 312 13.47 -10.47 -4.03
CA ARG A 312 14.86 -10.32 -3.62
C ARG A 312 15.56 -11.67 -3.48
N GLU A 313 16.88 -11.61 -3.49
CA GLU A 313 17.75 -12.77 -3.29
C GLU A 313 17.59 -13.41 -1.89
N SER A 314 17.15 -12.65 -0.89
CA SER A 314 16.79 -13.17 0.44
C SER A 314 15.58 -14.10 0.37
N ASP A 315 14.61 -13.79 -0.48
CA ASP A 315 13.35 -14.53 -0.56
C ASP A 315 13.60 -15.95 -1.12
N ALA A 316 14.65 -16.13 -1.93
CA ALA A 316 15.10 -17.45 -2.35
C ALA A 316 15.61 -18.31 -1.17
N LEU A 317 16.25 -17.69 -0.17
CA LEU A 317 16.66 -18.41 1.04
C LEU A 317 15.46 -18.78 1.91
N ASP A 318 14.43 -17.94 1.95
CA ASP A 318 13.18 -18.25 2.64
C ASP A 318 12.48 -19.43 1.97
N LEU A 319 12.44 -19.49 0.63
CA LEU A 319 11.92 -20.66 -0.10
C LEU A 319 12.72 -21.93 0.21
N VAL A 320 14.06 -21.84 0.28
CA VAL A 320 14.90 -22.96 0.68
C VAL A 320 14.58 -23.42 2.11
N ALA A 321 14.43 -22.47 3.04
CA ALA A 321 14.11 -22.78 4.43
C ALA A 321 12.74 -23.46 4.54
N LEU A 322 11.71 -22.95 3.85
CA LEU A 322 10.38 -23.56 3.79
C LEU A 322 10.41 -24.96 3.15
N ALA A 323 11.12 -25.11 2.03
CA ALA A 323 11.26 -26.41 1.38
C ALA A 323 11.89 -27.44 2.33
N ARG A 324 12.94 -27.05 3.07
CA ARG A 324 13.58 -27.91 4.06
C ARG A 324 12.68 -28.22 5.25
N GLU A 325 11.94 -27.23 5.76
CA GLU A 325 10.97 -27.43 6.85
C GLU A 325 9.94 -28.49 6.50
N HIS A 326 9.52 -28.55 5.24
CA HIS A 326 8.51 -29.48 4.75
C HIS A 326 9.06 -30.68 3.97
N GLU A 327 10.37 -30.91 3.99
CA GLU A 327 11.07 -31.98 3.27
C GLU A 327 10.66 -32.03 1.78
N ALA A 328 10.51 -30.87 1.15
CA ALA A 328 10.13 -30.72 -0.25
C ALA A 328 11.34 -30.59 -1.16
N ASP A 329 11.39 -31.41 -2.21
CA ASP A 329 12.42 -31.40 -3.24
C ASP A 329 12.16 -30.34 -4.30
N TRP A 330 10.89 -29.97 -4.47
CA TRP A 330 10.41 -29.01 -5.45
C TRP A 330 9.63 -27.88 -4.78
N VAL A 331 9.81 -26.68 -5.30
CA VAL A 331 8.97 -25.52 -5.00
C VAL A 331 8.25 -25.10 -6.27
N ALA A 332 6.92 -25.09 -6.25
CA ALA A 332 6.10 -24.55 -7.33
C ALA A 332 5.72 -23.10 -7.00
N VAL A 333 6.24 -22.16 -7.78
CA VAL A 333 6.02 -20.72 -7.62
C VAL A 333 5.14 -20.23 -8.77
N PRO A 334 3.96 -19.64 -8.49
CA PRO A 334 3.16 -18.97 -9.50
C PRO A 334 3.96 -17.89 -10.22
N ALA A 335 3.84 -17.82 -11.55
CA ALA A 335 4.58 -16.84 -12.35
C ALA A 335 4.35 -15.40 -11.87
N ASP A 336 3.11 -15.06 -11.53
CA ASP A 336 2.73 -13.74 -11.01
C ASP A 336 3.25 -13.45 -9.59
N ALA A 337 3.73 -14.48 -8.88
CA ALA A 337 4.40 -14.34 -7.59
C ALA A 337 5.92 -14.10 -7.75
N LEU A 338 6.47 -14.08 -8.96
CA LEU A 338 7.84 -13.62 -9.19
C LEU A 338 7.81 -12.14 -9.58
N HIS A 339 8.76 -11.36 -9.07
CA HIS A 339 8.91 -9.96 -9.48
C HIS A 339 9.28 -9.86 -10.97
N ASP A 340 8.80 -8.83 -11.67
CA ASP A 340 9.10 -8.60 -13.09
C ASP A 340 10.60 -8.62 -13.40
N ASP A 341 11.43 -8.19 -12.45
CA ASP A 341 12.89 -8.21 -12.59
C ASP A 341 13.45 -9.64 -12.68
N PHE A 342 12.76 -10.66 -12.18
CA PHE A 342 13.13 -12.06 -12.41
C PHE A 342 13.13 -12.37 -13.92
N TYR A 343 12.13 -11.88 -14.65
CA TYR A 343 12.03 -12.10 -16.10
C TYR A 343 12.92 -11.16 -16.93
N ARG A 344 13.48 -10.12 -16.31
CA ARG A 344 14.45 -9.19 -16.91
C ARG A 344 15.87 -9.59 -16.52
N LEU A 345 16.52 -10.41 -17.35
CA LEU A 345 17.81 -11.02 -17.00
C LEU A 345 18.96 -10.02 -16.73
N ASP A 346 18.86 -8.79 -17.24
CA ASP A 346 19.79 -7.69 -16.96
C ASP A 346 19.72 -7.19 -15.50
N SER A 347 18.64 -7.52 -14.77
CA SER A 347 18.51 -7.21 -13.35
C SER A 347 19.42 -8.05 -12.44
N GLY A 348 19.86 -9.22 -12.91
CA GLY A 348 20.59 -10.21 -12.12
C GLY A 348 19.74 -11.03 -11.14
N LEU A 349 18.46 -10.71 -10.94
CA LEU A 349 17.61 -11.37 -9.93
C LEU A 349 17.39 -12.85 -10.24
N ALA A 350 17.04 -13.21 -11.49
CA ALA A 350 16.86 -14.62 -11.86
C ALA A 350 18.13 -15.44 -11.63
N GLY A 351 19.30 -14.91 -12.01
CA GLY A 351 20.57 -15.59 -11.77
C GLY A 351 20.78 -15.89 -10.29
N ALA A 352 20.57 -14.87 -9.44
CA ALA A 352 20.76 -14.99 -8.00
C ALA A 352 19.76 -15.97 -7.34
N VAL A 353 18.48 -15.93 -7.73
CA VAL A 353 17.44 -16.84 -7.23
C VAL A 353 17.70 -18.28 -7.67
N LEU A 354 17.92 -18.52 -8.96
CA LEU A 354 18.14 -19.85 -9.51
C LEU A 354 19.42 -20.49 -8.96
N GLN A 355 20.52 -19.73 -8.87
CA GLN A 355 21.78 -20.21 -8.32
C GLN A 355 21.63 -20.65 -6.86
N LYS A 356 20.88 -19.91 -6.03
CA LYS A 356 20.64 -20.30 -4.65
C LYS A 356 19.86 -21.60 -4.55
N LEU A 357 18.73 -21.70 -5.24
CA LEU A 357 17.90 -22.91 -5.19
C LEU A 357 18.71 -24.15 -5.59
N VAL A 358 19.47 -24.05 -6.69
CA VAL A 358 20.37 -25.12 -7.15
C VAL A 358 21.45 -25.45 -6.09
N ASN A 359 22.14 -24.45 -5.54
CA ASN A 359 23.19 -24.65 -4.53
C ASN A 359 22.69 -25.35 -3.26
N TYR A 360 21.42 -25.10 -2.89
CA TYR A 360 20.81 -25.71 -1.71
C TYR A 360 20.04 -27.00 -2.01
N GLY A 361 20.06 -27.48 -3.26
CA GLY A 361 19.43 -28.73 -3.69
C GLY A 361 17.91 -28.65 -3.87
N VAL A 362 17.34 -27.45 -3.91
CA VAL A 362 15.89 -27.22 -4.07
C VAL A 362 15.59 -26.94 -5.55
N ARG A 363 14.64 -27.67 -6.12
CA ARG A 363 14.24 -27.52 -7.53
C ARG A 363 13.07 -26.56 -7.66
N LEU A 364 12.98 -25.85 -8.77
CA LEU A 364 11.99 -24.80 -9.01
C LEU A 364 11.05 -25.14 -10.16
N GLY A 365 9.74 -25.11 -9.92
CA GLY A 365 8.71 -25.04 -10.96
C GLY A 365 8.10 -23.64 -11.00
N VAL A 366 8.32 -22.88 -12.08
CA VAL A 366 7.59 -21.64 -12.34
C VAL A 366 6.31 -22.00 -13.07
N VAL A 367 5.17 -21.70 -12.45
CA VAL A 367 3.85 -22.18 -12.87
C VAL A 367 2.97 -21.01 -13.34
N GLY A 368 2.54 -21.03 -14.59
CA GLY A 368 1.63 -20.05 -15.16
C GLY A 368 2.07 -19.54 -16.53
N ASP A 369 1.23 -18.68 -17.12
CA ASP A 369 1.50 -18.06 -18.41
C ASP A 369 2.59 -17.00 -18.27
N ILE A 370 3.67 -17.14 -19.05
CA ILE A 370 4.78 -16.19 -19.12
C ILE A 370 5.00 -15.61 -20.53
N ASP A 371 4.08 -15.83 -21.46
CA ASP A 371 4.20 -15.42 -22.87
C ASP A 371 4.44 -13.91 -23.02
N HIS A 372 3.84 -13.13 -22.12
CA HIS A 372 4.04 -11.69 -22.04
C HIS A 372 5.51 -11.28 -21.88
N TRP A 373 6.29 -12.01 -21.10
CA TRP A 373 7.73 -11.74 -20.92
C TRP A 373 8.57 -12.37 -22.05
N LEU A 374 8.19 -13.56 -22.54
CA LEU A 374 8.90 -14.26 -23.62
C LEU A 374 8.90 -13.50 -24.94
N THR A 375 7.79 -12.84 -25.28
CA THR A 375 7.66 -12.02 -26.49
C THR A 375 8.60 -10.81 -26.50
N ARG A 376 9.06 -10.36 -25.32
CA ARG A 376 9.92 -9.18 -25.17
C ARG A 376 11.40 -9.46 -25.01
N SER A 377 11.81 -10.73 -24.82
CA SER A 377 13.20 -11.07 -24.54
C SER A 377 13.61 -12.39 -25.19
N GLU A 378 14.54 -12.33 -26.14
CA GLU A 378 15.15 -13.52 -26.74
C GLU A 378 16.03 -14.28 -25.73
N ALA A 379 16.74 -13.57 -24.86
CA ALA A 379 17.57 -14.16 -23.82
C ALA A 379 16.73 -14.97 -22.81
N LEU A 380 15.57 -14.46 -22.42
CA LEU A 380 14.64 -15.19 -21.55
C LEU A 380 14.10 -16.45 -22.25
N ARG A 381 13.74 -16.36 -23.54
CA ARG A 381 13.34 -17.55 -24.33
C ARG A 381 14.44 -18.61 -24.40
N ALA A 382 15.70 -18.22 -24.53
CA ALA A 382 16.83 -19.15 -24.47
C ALA A 382 16.95 -19.80 -23.09
N LEU A 383 16.90 -19.01 -22.01
CA LEU A 383 16.95 -19.51 -20.63
C LEU A 383 15.84 -20.50 -20.33
N VAL A 384 14.59 -20.19 -20.70
CA VAL A 384 13.43 -21.07 -20.46
C VAL A 384 13.58 -22.38 -21.21
N ARG A 385 14.02 -22.36 -22.48
CA ARG A 385 14.26 -23.59 -23.24
C ARG A 385 15.35 -24.45 -22.63
N GLU A 386 16.44 -23.85 -22.18
CA GLU A 386 17.54 -24.58 -21.54
C GLU A 386 17.14 -25.15 -20.18
N SER A 387 16.49 -24.33 -19.35
CA SER A 387 15.97 -24.74 -18.03
C SER A 387 15.01 -25.92 -18.18
N ASN A 388 14.06 -25.83 -19.13
CA ASN A 388 13.12 -26.91 -19.43
C ASN A 388 13.76 -28.17 -20.00
N ARG A 389 15.05 -28.21 -20.35
CA ARG A 389 15.77 -29.46 -20.67
C ARG A 389 16.51 -30.04 -19.47
N GLY A 390 16.81 -29.21 -18.47
CA GLY A 390 17.46 -29.62 -17.24
C GLY A 390 16.51 -30.31 -16.25
N THR A 391 17.04 -30.62 -15.06
CA THR A 391 16.32 -31.34 -14.00
C THR A 391 16.03 -30.47 -12.77
N SER A 392 16.48 -29.22 -12.76
CA SER A 392 16.45 -28.36 -11.57
C SER A 392 15.44 -27.21 -11.64
N VAL A 393 15.09 -26.74 -12.85
CA VAL A 393 14.23 -25.58 -13.04
C VAL A 393 13.31 -25.82 -14.22
N TRP A 394 12.00 -25.78 -14.02
CA TRP A 394 11.01 -25.94 -15.09
C TRP A 394 10.05 -24.75 -15.12
N PHE A 395 9.65 -24.36 -16.32
CA PHE A 395 8.59 -23.40 -16.60
C PHE A 395 7.44 -24.15 -17.27
N VAL A 396 6.28 -24.15 -16.63
CA VAL A 396 5.10 -24.91 -17.06
C VAL A 396 3.84 -24.04 -17.01
N ALA A 397 2.84 -24.35 -17.85
CA ALA A 397 1.64 -23.54 -17.96
C ALA A 397 0.69 -23.69 -16.76
N SER A 398 0.69 -24.86 -16.11
CA SER A 398 -0.16 -25.14 -14.96
C SER A 398 0.53 -26.05 -13.93
N GLU A 399 -0.01 -26.09 -12.72
CA GLU A 399 0.47 -26.99 -11.68
C GLU A 399 0.30 -28.46 -12.10
N ASP A 400 -0.81 -28.79 -12.75
CA ASP A 400 -1.07 -30.13 -13.27
C ASP A 400 0.01 -30.57 -14.28
N ASP A 401 0.56 -29.63 -15.06
CA ASP A 401 1.70 -29.91 -15.95
C ASP A 401 2.97 -30.22 -15.15
N LEU A 402 3.22 -29.48 -14.06
CA LEU A 402 4.36 -29.74 -13.18
C LEU A 402 4.27 -31.14 -12.59
N LEU A 403 3.12 -31.48 -12.00
CA LEU A 403 2.90 -32.76 -11.32
C LEU A 403 2.93 -33.92 -12.31
N ARG A 404 2.34 -33.78 -13.51
CA ARG A 404 2.45 -34.79 -14.58
C ARG A 404 3.89 -35.01 -15.01
N ARG A 405 4.66 -33.93 -15.12
CA ARG A 405 6.06 -34.00 -15.51
C ARG A 405 6.94 -34.65 -14.45
N LEU A 406 6.59 -34.54 -13.17
CA LEU A 406 7.28 -35.25 -12.09
C LEU A 406 6.98 -36.76 -12.08
N GLY A 407 5.81 -37.16 -12.60
CA GLY A 407 5.40 -38.56 -12.71
C GLY A 407 5.71 -39.26 -14.03
N ALA A 408 6.25 -38.53 -15.01
CA ALA A 408 6.75 -39.07 -16.27
C ALA A 408 8.24 -39.41 -16.15
#